data_AF-A0A084W6Q0-F1
#
_entry.id   AF-A0A084W6Q0-F1
#
_cell.length_a   1.000
_cell.length_b   1.000
_cell.length_c   1.000
_cell.angle_alpha   90.00
_cell.angle_beta   90.00
_cell.angle_gamma   90.00
#
_symmetry.space_group_name_H-M   'P 1'
#
loop_
_entity.id
_entity.type
_entity.pdbx_description
1 polymer ?
#
loop_
_entity_poly.entity_id
_entity_poly.type
_entity_poly.pdbx_seq_one_letter_code
_entity_poly.pdbx_strand_id
1 'polypeptide(L)'
;MVDILARNVLLDVEQAIDLFDQLIKAGPDEVEPSSPRSILSAVVHKLCEEELGHVLEIVRFLRSYHQAGVPSEQRIQVLIVGIEELLRYLESLVPCVPKTGCTLLVYGVVDELFASGPDLLDMEEQLQRMYNLKHSLEYVVRDVASAIAHPLADDDCASLAALFEQVSYELLKRIVDEAYADYMHGLQHICDFVEHLPCIDQQISACQVLYRRMNMDANRLRGGATVLAYRIRKVMKYTDFGRSKHADEMRKLKLKLPEGVYGITWTYVNVAGPRFMAPKAKYERVGELKCKPAGWIETCSKTAKHEFQTDDRGVTFAVKNTHTGLFLTDLEGVGFCYVETTPDRWTVEVIKRGEDVWYKITNPRTGNALVPTGEVHIGVVGDDQCDGFNLVDFNERSLVVVQKFELHRKKQACVVQ
;
A
#
# COMPACT_ATOMS: atom_id res chain seq x y z
N MET A 1 12.92 -32.84 -30.18
CA MET A 1 13.34 -31.43 -30.34
C MET A 1 12.56 -30.49 -29.43
N VAL A 2 11.22 -30.61 -29.33
CA VAL A 2 10.41 -29.82 -28.38
C VAL A 2 10.91 -29.94 -26.93
N ASP A 3 11.38 -31.10 -26.50
CA ASP A 3 11.97 -31.28 -25.17
C ASP A 3 13.22 -30.43 -24.91
N ILE A 4 14.04 -30.27 -25.96
CA ILE A 4 15.26 -29.46 -25.91
C ILE A 4 14.87 -27.98 -25.91
N LEU A 5 13.85 -27.61 -26.69
CA LEU A 5 13.31 -26.25 -26.70
C LEU A 5 12.74 -25.86 -25.33
N ALA A 6 11.89 -26.69 -24.73
CA ALA A 6 11.32 -26.44 -23.40
C ALA A 6 12.42 -26.26 -22.34
N ARG A 7 13.47 -27.10 -22.39
CA ARG A 7 14.64 -26.94 -21.52
C ARG A 7 15.39 -25.62 -21.76
N ASN A 8 15.58 -25.24 -23.01
CA ASN A 8 16.26 -23.99 -23.35
C ASN A 8 15.44 -22.76 -22.95
N VAL A 9 14.11 -22.79 -23.05
CA VAL A 9 13.24 -21.70 -22.55
C VAL A 9 13.51 -21.39 -21.08
N LEU A 10 13.82 -22.40 -20.26
CA LEU A 10 14.15 -22.23 -18.84
C LEU A 10 15.59 -21.78 -18.58
N LEU A 11 16.54 -22.14 -19.44
CA LEU A 11 17.99 -22.06 -19.14
C LEU A 11 18.75 -21.05 -20.02
N ASP A 12 18.38 -20.92 -21.29
CA ASP A 12 19.09 -20.12 -22.29
C ASP A 12 18.11 -19.65 -23.38
N VAL A 13 17.61 -18.42 -23.20
CA VAL A 13 16.61 -17.82 -24.08
C VAL A 13 17.15 -17.59 -25.49
N GLU A 14 18.45 -17.29 -25.65
CA GLU A 14 19.06 -17.08 -26.98
C GLU A 14 19.08 -18.39 -27.77
N GLN A 15 19.53 -19.49 -27.15
CA GLN A 15 19.48 -20.81 -27.77
C GLN A 15 18.04 -21.28 -28.02
N ALA A 16 17.09 -20.89 -27.17
CA ALA A 16 15.67 -21.19 -27.37
C ALA A 16 15.13 -20.50 -28.62
N ILE A 17 15.49 -19.23 -28.84
CA ILE A 17 15.09 -18.45 -30.04
C ILE A 17 15.63 -19.12 -31.30
N ASP A 18 16.92 -19.46 -31.34
CA ASP A 18 17.55 -20.10 -32.50
C ASP A 18 16.92 -21.46 -32.80
N LEU A 19 16.67 -22.28 -31.78
CA LEU A 19 16.06 -23.60 -31.94
C LEU A 19 14.59 -23.50 -32.39
N PHE A 20 13.84 -22.51 -31.88
CA PHE A 20 12.47 -22.26 -32.30
C PHE A 20 12.40 -21.86 -33.78
N ASP A 21 13.30 -20.98 -34.21
CA ASP A 21 13.42 -20.56 -35.60
C ASP A 21 13.78 -21.72 -36.54
N GLN A 22 14.66 -22.63 -36.11
CA GLN A 22 14.98 -23.85 -36.84
C GLN A 22 13.76 -24.76 -36.98
N LEU A 23 12.96 -24.91 -35.93
CA LEU A 23 11.74 -25.72 -35.94
C LEU A 23 10.65 -25.16 -36.87
N ILE A 24 10.56 -23.83 -36.99
CA ILE A 24 9.66 -23.19 -37.95
C ILE A 24 10.16 -23.35 -39.39
N LYS A 25 11.49 -23.27 -39.61
CA LYS A 25 12.12 -23.30 -40.94
C LYS A 25 12.39 -24.71 -41.50
N ALA A 26 12.29 -25.76 -40.67
CA ALA A 26 12.45 -27.14 -41.11
C ALA A 26 11.39 -27.48 -42.18
N GLY A 27 11.83 -27.51 -43.44
CA GLY A 27 11.02 -27.83 -44.63
C GLY A 27 11.26 -29.27 -45.14
N PRO A 28 10.84 -29.58 -46.37
CA PRO A 28 9.73 -30.49 -46.73
C PRO A 28 10.00 -32.00 -46.63
N ASP A 29 11.21 -32.44 -46.26
CA ASP A 29 11.62 -33.85 -46.37
C ASP A 29 11.47 -34.65 -45.05
N GLU A 30 11.14 -33.98 -43.95
CA GLU A 30 10.77 -34.63 -42.69
C GLU A 30 9.50 -33.95 -42.15
N VAL A 31 8.38 -34.67 -42.17
CA VAL A 31 7.09 -34.41 -41.48
C VAL A 31 6.72 -32.93 -41.34
N GLU A 32 5.81 -32.46 -42.21
CA GLU A 32 5.10 -31.15 -42.23
C GLU A 32 5.66 -30.01 -41.34
N PRO A 33 5.96 -28.82 -41.90
CA PRO A 33 6.45 -27.68 -41.12
C PRO A 33 5.54 -27.43 -39.91
N SER A 34 6.12 -27.57 -38.72
CA SER A 34 5.38 -27.45 -37.48
C SER A 34 4.96 -26.00 -37.29
N SER A 35 3.66 -25.74 -37.31
CA SER A 35 3.13 -24.39 -37.11
C SER A 35 3.64 -23.78 -35.79
N PRO A 36 3.87 -22.45 -35.71
CA PRO A 36 4.24 -21.80 -34.46
C PRO A 36 3.30 -22.14 -33.30
N ARG A 37 1.99 -22.28 -33.60
CA ARG A 37 0.97 -22.66 -32.63
C ARG A 37 1.21 -24.06 -32.06
N SER A 38 1.48 -25.06 -32.90
CA SER A 38 1.68 -26.44 -32.43
C SER A 38 2.95 -26.56 -31.58
N ILE A 39 4.03 -25.85 -31.94
CA ILE A 39 5.28 -25.83 -31.15
C ILE A 39 5.03 -25.16 -29.78
N LEU A 40 4.44 -23.96 -29.78
CA LEU A 40 4.18 -23.20 -28.55
C LEU A 40 3.20 -23.92 -27.62
N SER A 41 2.13 -24.52 -28.16
CA SER A 41 1.18 -25.31 -27.38
C SER A 41 1.87 -26.47 -26.67
N ALA A 42 2.76 -27.19 -27.37
CA ALA A 42 3.54 -28.27 -26.76
C ALA A 42 4.51 -27.77 -25.67
N VAL A 43 5.15 -26.61 -25.87
CA VAL A 43 6.02 -25.99 -24.85
C VAL A 43 5.22 -25.56 -23.62
N VAL A 44 4.08 -24.88 -23.81
CA VAL A 44 3.19 -24.43 -22.72
C VAL A 44 2.69 -25.61 -21.91
N HIS A 45 2.14 -26.63 -22.57
CA HIS A 45 1.66 -27.83 -21.87
C HIS A 45 2.78 -28.49 -21.08
N LYS A 46 3.95 -28.69 -21.71
CA LYS A 46 5.06 -29.37 -21.05
C LYS A 46 5.59 -28.63 -19.83
N LEU A 47 5.83 -27.33 -19.96
CA LEU A 47 6.43 -26.55 -18.88
C LEU A 47 5.43 -26.27 -17.76
N CYS A 48 4.20 -25.90 -18.10
CA CYS A 48 3.22 -25.52 -17.09
C CYS A 48 2.56 -26.72 -16.39
N GLU A 49 2.56 -27.93 -16.98
CA GLU A 49 2.16 -29.16 -16.27
C GLU A 49 3.07 -29.45 -15.07
N GLU A 50 4.35 -29.08 -15.14
CA GLU A 50 5.31 -29.29 -14.06
C GLU A 50 5.19 -28.19 -12.99
N GLU A 51 5.19 -26.92 -13.40
CA GLU A 51 5.16 -25.78 -12.48
C GLU A 51 4.52 -24.54 -13.12
N LEU A 52 3.54 -23.94 -12.44
CA LEU A 52 2.89 -22.70 -12.93
C LEU A 52 3.87 -21.52 -13.01
N GLY A 53 4.93 -21.54 -12.20
CA GLY A 53 6.03 -20.57 -12.24
C GLY A 53 6.61 -20.40 -13.65
N HIS A 54 6.66 -21.48 -14.44
CA HIS A 54 7.22 -21.49 -15.81
C HIS A 54 6.51 -20.55 -16.80
N VAL A 55 5.32 -20.04 -16.48
CA VAL A 55 4.66 -18.99 -17.27
C VAL A 55 5.56 -17.76 -17.41
N LEU A 56 6.31 -17.41 -16.36
CA LEU A 56 7.25 -16.30 -16.37
C LEU A 56 8.34 -16.49 -17.44
N GLU A 57 8.95 -17.68 -17.49
CA GLU A 57 10.01 -18.04 -18.42
C GLU A 57 9.49 -18.03 -19.85
N ILE A 58 8.28 -18.53 -20.09
CA ILE A 58 7.64 -18.49 -21.41
C ILE A 58 7.38 -17.03 -21.82
N VAL A 59 6.87 -16.19 -20.93
CA VAL A 59 6.65 -14.76 -21.20
C VAL A 59 7.98 -14.05 -21.53
N ARG A 60 9.05 -14.34 -20.80
CA ARG A 60 10.40 -13.81 -21.07
C ARG A 60 10.92 -14.25 -22.44
N PHE A 61 10.74 -15.52 -22.79
CA PHE A 61 11.07 -16.05 -24.10
C PHE A 61 10.30 -15.31 -25.20
N LEU A 62 8.98 -15.18 -25.07
CA LEU A 62 8.13 -14.51 -26.06
C LEU A 62 8.51 -13.04 -26.26
N ARG A 63 8.79 -12.30 -25.16
CA ARG A 63 9.30 -10.93 -25.22
C ARG A 63 10.65 -10.84 -25.94
N SER A 64 11.57 -11.75 -25.62
CA SER A 64 12.90 -11.77 -26.22
C SER A 64 12.84 -12.13 -27.70
N TYR A 65 11.97 -13.07 -28.09
CA TYR A 65 11.73 -13.42 -29.49
C TYR A 65 11.19 -12.22 -30.28
N HIS A 66 10.28 -11.44 -29.69
CA HIS A 66 9.76 -10.21 -30.31
C HIS A 66 10.85 -9.15 -30.56
N GLN A 67 11.84 -9.09 -29.67
CA GLN A 67 12.96 -8.15 -29.76
C GLN A 67 14.13 -8.68 -30.65
N ALA A 68 14.20 -9.98 -30.90
CA ALA A 68 15.24 -10.63 -31.71
C ALA A 68 15.19 -10.24 -33.19
N GLY A 69 16.29 -10.29 -33.96
CA GLY A 69 16.41 -9.81 -35.35
C GLY A 69 15.58 -10.46 -36.48
N VAL A 70 14.45 -11.12 -36.19
CA VAL A 70 13.56 -11.89 -37.11
C VAL A 70 12.69 -10.95 -38.01
N PRO A 71 11.96 -11.35 -39.05
CA PRO A 71 10.98 -10.45 -39.71
C PRO A 71 9.86 -9.99 -38.77
N SER A 72 9.42 -8.73 -38.85
CA SER A 72 8.45 -8.12 -37.91
C SER A 72 7.10 -8.85 -37.85
N GLU A 73 6.57 -9.27 -39.00
CA GLU A 73 5.30 -10.00 -39.10
C GLU A 73 5.37 -11.35 -38.37
N GLN A 74 6.43 -12.11 -38.56
CA GLN A 74 6.64 -13.39 -37.89
C GLN A 74 6.77 -13.20 -36.36
N ARG A 75 7.52 -12.18 -35.92
CA ARG A 75 7.69 -11.89 -34.49
C ARG A 75 6.36 -11.59 -33.79
N ILE A 76 5.54 -10.74 -34.40
CA ILE A 76 4.24 -10.33 -33.85
C ILE A 76 3.27 -11.51 -33.87
N GLN A 77 3.24 -12.30 -34.95
CA GLN A 77 2.42 -13.50 -35.03
C GLN A 77 2.78 -14.52 -33.94
N VAL A 78 4.07 -14.83 -33.77
CA VAL A 78 4.55 -15.77 -32.75
C VAL A 78 4.17 -15.31 -31.35
N LEU A 79 4.30 -14.01 -31.09
CA LEU A 79 3.95 -13.42 -29.80
C LEU A 79 2.46 -13.53 -29.49
N ILE A 80 1.59 -13.13 -30.43
CA ILE A 80 0.12 -13.22 -30.28
C ILE A 80 -0.31 -14.67 -30.07
N VAL A 81 0.23 -15.60 -30.88
CA VAL A 81 -0.07 -17.02 -30.73
C VAL A 81 0.40 -17.55 -29.37
N GLY A 82 1.59 -17.17 -28.92
CA GLY A 82 2.10 -17.57 -27.60
C GLY A 82 1.22 -17.06 -26.46
N ILE A 83 0.77 -15.81 -26.55
CA ILE A 83 -0.19 -15.22 -25.61
C ILE A 83 -1.50 -16.00 -25.60
N GLU A 84 -2.08 -16.30 -26.76
CA GLU A 84 -3.33 -17.08 -26.86
C GLU A 84 -3.20 -18.49 -26.25
N GLU A 85 -2.07 -19.18 -26.48
CA GLU A 85 -1.85 -20.51 -25.90
C GLU A 85 -1.68 -20.46 -24.37
N LEU A 86 -0.96 -19.46 -23.85
CA LEU A 86 -0.84 -19.23 -22.41
C LEU A 86 -2.20 -18.93 -21.77
N LEU A 87 -3.01 -18.06 -22.38
CA LEU A 87 -4.34 -17.74 -21.89
C LEU A 87 -5.25 -18.96 -21.90
N ARG A 88 -5.24 -19.75 -22.98
CA ARG A 88 -6.04 -20.99 -23.06
C ARG A 88 -5.67 -21.95 -21.92
N TYR A 89 -4.38 -22.09 -21.63
CA TYR A 89 -3.92 -22.90 -20.51
C TYR A 89 -4.41 -22.33 -19.17
N LEU A 90 -4.18 -21.04 -18.90
CA LEU A 90 -4.58 -20.39 -17.65
C LEU A 90 -6.10 -20.42 -17.43
N GLU A 91 -6.90 -20.23 -18.48
CA GLU A 91 -8.36 -20.30 -18.43
C GLU A 91 -8.86 -21.68 -17.98
N SER A 92 -8.14 -22.75 -18.33
CA SER A 92 -8.47 -24.11 -17.91
C SER A 92 -8.20 -24.40 -16.42
N LEU A 93 -7.38 -23.57 -15.77
CA LEU A 93 -7.03 -23.74 -14.36
C LEU A 93 -8.12 -23.21 -13.42
N VAL A 94 -8.17 -23.78 -12.21
CA VAL A 94 -9.02 -23.29 -11.12
C VAL A 94 -8.60 -21.87 -10.71
N PRO A 95 -9.54 -20.95 -10.43
CA PRO A 95 -9.23 -19.61 -9.93
C PRO A 95 -8.41 -19.63 -8.62
N CYS A 96 -7.25 -18.99 -8.63
CA CYS A 96 -6.38 -18.79 -7.46
C CYS A 96 -5.44 -17.58 -7.67
N VAL A 97 -4.82 -17.06 -6.60
CA VAL A 97 -3.92 -15.90 -6.68
C VAL A 97 -2.74 -16.12 -7.64
N PRO A 98 -2.03 -17.28 -7.62
CA PRO A 98 -0.98 -17.57 -8.58
C PRO A 98 -1.44 -17.50 -10.04
N LYS A 99 -2.63 -18.04 -10.35
CA LYS A 99 -3.25 -17.93 -11.68
C LYS A 99 -3.48 -16.47 -12.05
N THR A 100 -4.09 -15.68 -11.16
CA THR A 100 -4.36 -14.25 -11.39
C THR A 100 -3.06 -13.48 -11.67
N GLY A 101 -1.99 -13.77 -10.93
CA GLY A 101 -0.66 -13.20 -11.16
C GLY A 101 -0.08 -13.59 -12.53
N CYS A 102 -0.20 -14.85 -12.93
CA CYS A 102 0.25 -15.32 -14.24
C CYS A 102 -0.55 -14.65 -15.39
N THR A 103 -1.86 -14.51 -15.24
CA THR A 103 -2.70 -13.81 -16.23
C THR A 103 -2.32 -12.33 -16.32
N LEU A 104 -1.94 -11.71 -15.19
CA LEU A 104 -1.44 -10.33 -15.18
C LEU A 104 -0.13 -10.18 -15.97
N LEU A 105 0.80 -11.14 -15.86
CA LEU A 105 2.03 -11.13 -16.67
C LEU A 105 1.70 -11.12 -18.16
N VAL A 106 0.77 -11.99 -18.59
CA VAL A 106 0.33 -12.06 -19.98
C VAL A 106 -0.33 -10.76 -20.43
N TYR A 107 -1.19 -10.17 -19.59
CA TYR A 107 -1.77 -8.85 -19.86
C TYR A 107 -0.70 -7.75 -19.99
N GLY A 108 0.32 -7.77 -19.13
CA GLY A 108 1.43 -6.80 -19.19
C GLY A 108 2.16 -6.82 -20.54
N VAL A 109 2.37 -7.99 -21.12
CA VAL A 109 2.93 -8.12 -22.48
C VAL A 109 2.01 -7.48 -23.52
N VAL A 110 0.70 -7.77 -23.47
CA VAL A 110 -0.27 -7.19 -24.40
C VAL A 110 -0.29 -5.66 -24.27
N ASP A 111 -0.30 -5.14 -23.04
CA ASP A 111 -0.33 -3.69 -22.79
C ASP A 111 0.92 -2.97 -23.32
N GLU A 112 2.11 -3.56 -23.12
CA GLU A 112 3.38 -3.05 -23.66
C GLU A 112 3.41 -3.00 -25.18
N LEU A 113 2.87 -4.04 -25.85
CA LEU A 113 2.79 -4.06 -27.32
C LEU A 113 1.86 -2.97 -27.85
N PHE A 114 0.73 -2.74 -27.18
CA PHE A 114 -0.18 -1.65 -27.52
C PHE A 114 0.46 -0.28 -27.38
N ALA A 115 1.28 -0.08 -26.34
CA ALA A 115 2.01 1.16 -26.15
C ALA A 115 3.08 1.38 -27.23
N SER A 116 3.58 0.31 -27.85
CA SER A 116 4.62 0.30 -28.89
C SER A 116 4.07 0.54 -30.31
N GLY A 117 2.91 1.20 -30.42
CA GLY A 117 2.12 1.61 -31.59
C GLY A 117 2.68 1.52 -33.03
N PRO A 118 3.89 1.99 -33.37
CA PRO A 118 4.35 2.07 -34.76
C PRO A 118 4.50 0.75 -35.53
N ASP A 119 4.85 -0.35 -34.87
CA ASP A 119 5.21 -1.62 -35.54
C ASP A 119 4.00 -2.44 -36.03
N LEU A 120 2.78 -2.00 -35.69
CA LEU A 120 1.52 -2.74 -35.94
C LEU A 120 0.63 -2.12 -37.02
N LEU A 121 0.98 -0.93 -37.52
CA LEU A 121 0.12 -0.14 -38.41
C LEU A 121 -0.14 -0.81 -39.76
N ASP A 122 0.78 -1.65 -40.23
CA ASP A 122 0.67 -2.35 -41.52
C ASP A 122 0.04 -3.77 -41.41
N MET A 123 -0.43 -4.18 -40.21
CA MET A 123 -0.95 -5.54 -39.94
C MET A 123 -2.34 -5.55 -39.31
N GLU A 124 -3.36 -5.19 -40.11
CA GLU A 124 -4.76 -5.05 -39.66
C GLU A 124 -5.32 -6.28 -38.90
N GLU A 125 -5.06 -7.50 -39.36
CA GLU A 125 -5.57 -8.71 -38.71
C GLU A 125 -4.95 -8.93 -37.32
N GLN A 126 -3.65 -8.74 -37.19
CA GLN A 126 -2.94 -8.91 -35.91
C GLN A 126 -3.33 -7.81 -34.93
N LEU A 127 -3.49 -6.59 -35.42
CA LEU A 127 -4.00 -5.45 -34.66
C LEU A 127 -5.40 -5.75 -34.09
N GLN A 128 -6.33 -6.27 -34.91
CA GLN A 128 -7.68 -6.61 -34.46
C GLN A 128 -7.67 -7.73 -33.41
N ARG A 129 -6.86 -8.78 -33.60
CA ARG A 129 -6.69 -9.86 -32.61
C ARG A 129 -6.16 -9.32 -31.30
N MET A 130 -5.15 -8.47 -31.34
CA MET A 130 -4.62 -7.79 -30.16
C MET A 130 -5.69 -6.95 -29.46
N TYR A 131 -6.53 -6.20 -30.20
CA TYR A 131 -7.57 -5.37 -29.58
C TYR A 131 -8.58 -6.21 -28.82
N ASN A 132 -8.98 -7.34 -29.42
CA ASN A 132 -9.86 -8.29 -28.77
C ASN A 132 -9.20 -8.86 -27.51
N LEU A 133 -7.91 -9.23 -27.56
CA LEU A 133 -7.16 -9.73 -26.40
C LEU A 133 -7.09 -8.69 -25.28
N LYS A 134 -6.72 -7.44 -25.60
CA LYS A 134 -6.66 -6.35 -24.60
C LYS A 134 -8.00 -6.13 -23.93
N HIS A 135 -9.08 -6.12 -24.71
CA HIS A 135 -10.42 -5.93 -24.16
C HIS A 135 -10.84 -7.09 -23.25
N SER A 136 -10.57 -8.33 -23.65
CA SER A 136 -10.87 -9.53 -22.84
C SER A 136 -10.08 -9.56 -21.53
N LEU A 137 -8.84 -9.10 -21.54
CA LEU A 137 -7.97 -9.11 -20.37
C LEU A 137 -8.12 -7.87 -19.46
N GLU A 138 -8.94 -6.90 -19.84
CA GLU A 138 -9.14 -5.68 -19.04
C GLU A 138 -9.70 -5.99 -17.64
N TYR A 139 -10.46 -7.07 -17.51
CA TYR A 139 -10.97 -7.58 -16.23
C TYR A 139 -9.86 -8.04 -15.28
N VAL A 140 -8.70 -8.44 -15.81
CA VAL A 140 -7.55 -8.91 -15.01
C VAL A 140 -7.03 -7.81 -14.10
N VAL A 141 -7.00 -6.55 -14.59
CA VAL A 141 -6.59 -5.40 -13.77
C VAL A 141 -7.49 -5.25 -12.55
N ARG A 142 -8.81 -5.42 -12.73
CA ARG A 142 -9.78 -5.35 -11.64
C ARG A 142 -9.67 -6.53 -10.68
N ASP A 143 -9.46 -7.74 -11.20
CA ASP A 143 -9.31 -8.93 -10.36
C ASP A 143 -8.05 -8.84 -9.49
N VAL A 144 -6.93 -8.38 -10.06
CA VAL A 144 -5.67 -8.15 -9.32
C VAL A 144 -5.87 -7.02 -8.30
N ALA A 145 -6.47 -5.90 -8.71
CA ALA A 145 -6.75 -4.76 -7.85
C ALA A 145 -7.62 -5.18 -6.64
N SER A 146 -8.67 -5.93 -6.90
CA SER A 146 -9.55 -6.51 -5.88
C SER A 146 -8.79 -7.46 -4.95
N ALA A 147 -7.94 -8.34 -5.49
CA ALA A 147 -7.12 -9.23 -4.66
C ALA A 147 -6.19 -8.45 -3.71
N ILE A 148 -5.51 -7.42 -4.20
CA ILE A 148 -4.61 -6.56 -3.41
C ILE A 148 -5.37 -5.73 -2.36
N ALA A 149 -6.61 -5.35 -2.66
CA ALA A 149 -7.45 -4.57 -1.77
C ALA A 149 -7.96 -5.36 -0.54
N HIS A 150 -7.90 -6.68 -0.56
CA HIS A 150 -8.39 -7.56 0.51
C HIS A 150 -7.23 -8.22 1.28
N PRO A 151 -7.49 -8.77 2.48
CA PRO A 151 -6.47 -9.53 3.20
C PRO A 151 -5.96 -10.71 2.36
N LEU A 152 -4.65 -10.72 2.08
CA LEU A 152 -3.94 -11.82 1.46
C LEU A 152 -3.00 -12.47 2.49
N ALA A 153 -2.75 -13.77 2.33
CA ALA A 153 -1.66 -14.42 3.06
C ALA A 153 -0.31 -13.82 2.63
N ASP A 154 0.66 -13.77 3.54
CA ASP A 154 1.97 -13.15 3.30
C ASP A 154 2.68 -13.80 2.09
N ASP A 155 2.60 -15.13 1.98
CA ASP A 155 3.18 -15.90 0.87
C ASP A 155 2.51 -15.57 -0.48
N ASP A 156 1.18 -15.43 -0.51
CA ASP A 156 0.43 -15.04 -1.71
C ASP A 156 0.77 -13.60 -2.11
N CYS A 157 0.91 -12.72 -1.12
CA CYS A 157 1.28 -11.33 -1.31
C CYS A 157 2.69 -11.21 -1.93
N ALA A 158 3.67 -11.92 -1.35
CA ALA A 158 5.04 -11.97 -1.84
C ALA A 158 5.12 -12.59 -3.25
N SER A 159 4.39 -13.68 -3.49
CA SER A 159 4.37 -14.37 -4.78
C SER A 159 3.78 -13.47 -5.88
N LEU A 160 2.65 -12.81 -5.61
CA LEU A 160 2.06 -11.85 -6.55
C LEU A 160 2.97 -10.64 -6.79
N ALA A 161 3.56 -10.09 -5.73
CA ALA A 161 4.43 -8.92 -5.82
C ALA A 161 5.72 -9.19 -6.61
N ALA A 162 6.29 -10.40 -6.49
CA ALA A 162 7.48 -10.79 -7.25
C ALA A 162 7.28 -10.66 -8.77
N LEU A 163 6.06 -10.90 -9.26
CA LEU A 163 5.73 -10.77 -10.68
C LEU A 163 5.83 -9.33 -11.20
N PHE A 164 5.74 -8.33 -10.31
CA PHE A 164 5.86 -6.93 -10.69
C PHE A 164 7.28 -6.53 -11.10
N GLU A 165 8.29 -7.40 -10.95
CA GLU A 165 9.58 -7.20 -11.60
C GLU A 165 9.44 -7.16 -13.14
N GLN A 166 8.43 -7.84 -13.67
CA GLN A 166 8.21 -8.01 -15.10
C GLN A 166 7.05 -7.16 -15.64
N VAL A 167 6.41 -6.37 -14.78
CA VAL A 167 5.27 -5.54 -15.09
C VAL A 167 5.71 -4.09 -15.18
N SER A 168 5.20 -3.37 -16.19
CA SER A 168 5.51 -1.95 -16.39
C SER A 168 5.06 -1.09 -15.20
N TYR A 169 5.76 0.02 -14.97
CA TYR A 169 5.40 0.98 -13.92
C TYR A 169 4.02 1.61 -14.16
N GLU A 170 3.60 1.77 -15.41
CA GLU A 170 2.28 2.33 -15.75
C GLU A 170 1.16 1.35 -15.38
N LEU A 171 1.35 0.06 -15.64
CA LEU A 171 0.40 -0.96 -15.22
C LEU A 171 0.36 -1.12 -13.70
N LEU A 172 1.52 -1.06 -13.02
CA LEU A 172 1.57 -1.00 -11.55
C LEU A 172 0.76 0.18 -11.00
N LYS A 173 1.00 1.39 -11.52
CA LYS A 173 0.28 2.59 -11.09
C LYS A 173 -1.22 2.39 -11.27
N ARG A 174 -1.64 1.87 -12.41
CA ARG A 174 -3.04 1.60 -12.73
C ARG A 174 -3.69 0.60 -11.76
N ILE A 175 -3.00 -0.50 -11.42
CA ILE A 175 -3.51 -1.51 -10.49
C ILE A 175 -3.66 -0.95 -9.08
N VAL A 176 -2.65 -0.22 -8.59
CA VAL A 176 -2.71 0.42 -7.26
C VAL A 176 -3.84 1.45 -7.19
N ASP A 177 -4.02 2.18 -8.29
CA ASP A 177 -5.05 3.19 -8.45
C ASP A 177 -6.46 2.58 -8.41
N GLU A 178 -6.70 1.48 -9.14
CA GLU A 178 -7.97 0.74 -9.16
C GLU A 178 -8.22 0.04 -7.80
N ALA A 179 -7.20 -0.58 -7.19
CA ALA A 179 -7.31 -1.25 -5.90
C ALA A 179 -7.80 -0.29 -4.81
N TYR A 180 -7.27 0.93 -4.84
CA TYR A 180 -7.69 1.98 -3.94
C TYR A 180 -9.06 2.59 -4.31
N ALA A 181 -9.41 2.64 -5.59
CA ALA A 181 -10.72 3.10 -6.07
C ALA A 181 -11.85 2.23 -5.52
N ASP A 182 -11.70 0.91 -5.61
CA ASP A 182 -12.71 -0.09 -5.27
C ASP A 182 -12.90 -0.28 -3.76
N TYR A 183 -11.84 -0.15 -2.97
CA TYR A 183 -11.90 -0.43 -1.53
C TYR A 183 -11.13 0.59 -0.67
N MET A 184 -11.80 1.70 -0.32
CA MET A 184 -11.20 2.77 0.49
C MET A 184 -10.68 2.31 1.87
N HIS A 185 -11.30 1.28 2.44
CA HIS A 185 -10.90 0.69 3.73
C HIS A 185 -9.72 -0.30 3.59
N GLY A 186 -9.32 -0.65 2.36
CA GLY A 186 -8.23 -1.56 2.04
C GLY A 186 -6.85 -0.96 2.04
N LEU A 187 -6.68 0.33 2.38
CA LEU A 187 -5.39 0.99 2.28
C LEU A 187 -4.27 0.25 3.02
N GLN A 188 -4.61 -0.36 4.16
CA GLN A 188 -3.69 -1.21 4.92
C GLN A 188 -3.21 -2.39 4.08
N HIS A 189 -4.13 -3.17 3.49
CA HIS A 189 -3.83 -4.31 2.64
C HIS A 189 -3.02 -3.92 1.40
N ILE A 190 -3.37 -2.79 0.77
CA ILE A 190 -2.61 -2.26 -0.35
C ILE A 190 -1.20 -1.86 0.10
N CYS A 191 -1.05 -1.21 1.26
CA CYS A 191 0.27 -0.86 1.81
C CYS A 191 1.09 -2.09 2.21
N ASP A 192 0.44 -3.17 2.63
CA ASP A 192 1.09 -4.47 2.90
C ASP A 192 1.62 -5.05 1.60
N PHE A 193 0.80 -5.11 0.55
CA PHE A 193 1.26 -5.52 -0.79
C PHE A 193 2.41 -4.67 -1.32
N VAL A 194 2.33 -3.35 -1.16
CA VAL A 194 3.40 -2.42 -1.55
C VAL A 194 4.71 -2.73 -0.83
N GLU A 195 4.69 -3.31 0.37
CA GLU A 195 5.90 -3.72 1.07
C GLU A 195 6.67 -4.82 0.34
N HIS A 196 5.95 -5.75 -0.30
CA HIS A 196 6.51 -6.91 -1.00
C HIS A 196 6.96 -6.58 -2.43
N LEU A 197 6.66 -5.39 -2.96
CA LEU A 197 7.12 -5.01 -4.29
C LEU A 197 8.66 -5.07 -4.38
N PRO A 198 9.20 -5.65 -5.47
CA PRO A 198 10.58 -6.12 -5.54
C PRO A 198 11.63 -5.02 -5.53
N CYS A 199 11.27 -3.79 -5.94
CA CYS A 199 12.18 -2.66 -5.88
C CYS A 199 11.58 -1.45 -5.19
N ILE A 200 12.44 -0.68 -4.52
CA ILE A 200 12.04 0.51 -3.76
C ILE A 200 11.40 1.60 -4.64
N ASP A 201 11.83 1.71 -5.90
CA ASP A 201 11.29 2.67 -6.87
C ASP A 201 9.81 2.38 -7.20
N GLN A 202 9.42 1.10 -7.25
CA GLN A 202 8.02 0.68 -7.37
C GLN A 202 7.23 1.00 -6.09
N GLN A 203 7.81 0.76 -4.91
CA GLN A 203 7.17 1.14 -3.64
C GLN A 203 6.90 2.64 -3.57
N ILE A 204 7.85 3.46 -4.02
CA ILE A 204 7.71 4.91 -4.07
C ILE A 204 6.62 5.32 -5.06
N SER A 205 6.62 4.73 -6.26
CA SER A 205 5.61 5.00 -7.29
C SER A 205 4.19 4.66 -6.78
N ALA A 206 4.01 3.53 -6.10
CA ALA A 206 2.75 3.14 -5.51
C ALA A 206 2.29 4.13 -4.42
N CYS A 207 3.20 4.56 -3.53
CA CYS A 207 2.89 5.56 -2.49
C CYS A 207 2.42 6.89 -3.09
N GLN A 208 2.98 7.32 -4.23
CA GLN A 208 2.55 8.54 -4.92
C GLN A 208 1.14 8.43 -5.49
N VAL A 209 0.80 7.28 -6.07
CA VAL A 209 -0.55 7.01 -6.59
C VAL A 209 -1.56 7.05 -5.45
N LEU A 210 -1.29 6.34 -4.35
CA LEU A 210 -2.14 6.32 -3.17
C LEU A 210 -2.36 7.73 -2.60
N TYR A 211 -1.29 8.51 -2.44
CA TYR A 211 -1.40 9.90 -1.97
C TYR A 211 -2.24 10.77 -2.91
N ARG A 212 -2.01 10.68 -4.22
CA ARG A 212 -2.77 11.45 -5.21
C ARG A 212 -4.26 11.12 -5.11
N ARG A 213 -4.62 9.84 -5.04
CA ARG A 213 -6.01 9.40 -4.92
C ARG A 213 -6.63 9.79 -3.59
N MET A 214 -5.89 9.68 -2.49
CA MET A 214 -6.32 10.16 -1.18
C MET A 214 -6.66 11.65 -1.17
N ASN A 215 -5.90 12.47 -1.89
CA ASN A 215 -6.15 13.91 -1.98
C ASN A 215 -7.37 14.29 -2.83
N MET A 216 -7.76 13.43 -3.78
CA MET A 216 -8.91 13.68 -4.66
C MET A 216 -10.25 13.45 -3.95
N ASP A 217 -10.27 12.76 -2.80
CA ASP A 217 -11.49 12.44 -2.05
C ASP A 217 -11.31 12.75 -0.56
N ALA A 218 -12.02 13.78 -0.08
CA ALA A 218 -11.88 14.26 1.29
C ALA A 218 -12.32 13.23 2.35
N ASN A 219 -13.17 12.25 2.02
CA ASN A 219 -13.55 11.18 2.94
C ASN A 219 -12.46 10.12 3.05
N ARG A 220 -11.71 9.87 1.96
CA ARG A 220 -10.58 8.93 1.91
C ARG A 220 -9.37 9.37 2.73
N LEU A 221 -9.16 10.69 2.85
CA LEU A 221 -8.10 11.26 3.68
C LEU A 221 -8.28 10.97 5.18
N ARG A 222 -9.53 10.75 5.64
CA ARG A 222 -9.89 10.74 7.06
C ARG A 222 -9.19 9.68 7.89
N GLY A 223 -9.12 8.42 7.46
CA GLY A 223 -8.50 7.34 8.25
C GLY A 223 -7.15 6.83 7.70
N GLY A 224 -6.88 7.06 6.41
CA GLY A 224 -5.75 6.40 5.73
C GLY A 224 -4.42 7.14 5.82
N ALA A 225 -4.41 8.41 6.23
CA ALA A 225 -3.24 9.26 6.10
C ALA A 225 -2.06 8.79 6.97
N THR A 226 -2.32 8.28 8.17
CA THR A 226 -1.26 7.71 9.03
C THR A 226 -0.75 6.38 8.55
N VAL A 227 -1.59 5.54 7.96
CA VAL A 227 -1.18 4.26 7.34
C VAL A 227 -0.21 4.53 6.19
N LEU A 228 -0.56 5.44 5.28
CA LEU A 228 0.33 5.84 4.19
C LEU A 228 1.61 6.51 4.71
N ALA A 229 1.51 7.38 5.71
CA ALA A 229 2.68 8.01 6.32
C ALA A 229 3.62 6.99 6.97
N TYR A 230 3.08 5.98 7.65
CA TYR A 230 3.84 4.87 8.21
C TYR A 230 4.59 4.09 7.13
N ARG A 231 3.91 3.77 6.01
CA ARG A 231 4.54 3.13 4.83
C ARG A 231 5.67 3.98 4.26
N ILE A 232 5.45 5.28 4.05
CA ILE A 232 6.47 6.22 3.59
C ILE A 232 7.67 6.23 4.55
N ARG A 233 7.42 6.29 5.87
CA ARG A 233 8.49 6.25 6.90
C ARG A 233 9.31 4.96 6.81
N LYS A 234 8.68 3.82 6.54
CA LYS A 234 9.36 2.53 6.41
C LYS A 234 10.23 2.47 5.15
N VAL A 235 9.71 2.88 4.00
CA VAL A 235 10.47 2.98 2.74
C VAL A 235 11.70 3.88 2.89
N MET A 236 11.54 5.05 3.53
CA MET A 236 12.65 5.99 3.75
C MET A 236 13.73 5.47 4.72
N LYS A 237 13.47 4.39 5.47
CA LYS A 237 14.44 3.74 6.37
C LYS A 237 15.23 2.64 5.68
N TYR A 238 14.86 2.22 4.47
CA TYR A 238 15.63 1.23 3.73
C TYR A 238 17.02 1.74 3.38
N THR A 239 18.00 0.84 3.41
CA THR A 239 19.43 1.17 3.25
C THR A 239 19.75 1.74 1.86
N ASP A 240 18.99 1.32 0.85
CA ASP A 240 19.10 1.71 -0.54
C ASP A 240 18.27 2.97 -0.90
N PHE A 241 17.46 3.50 0.01
CA PHE A 241 16.63 4.69 -0.22
C PHE A 241 17.42 5.89 -0.76
N GLY A 242 18.64 6.11 -0.27
CA GLY A 242 19.49 7.19 -0.75
C GLY A 242 19.91 7.08 -2.22
N ARG A 243 19.85 5.87 -2.80
CA ARG A 243 20.26 5.56 -4.19
C ARG A 243 19.08 5.40 -5.15
N SER A 244 17.85 5.37 -4.64
CA SER A 244 16.63 5.28 -5.45
C SER A 244 16.49 6.47 -6.40
N LYS A 245 16.03 6.20 -7.62
CA LYS A 245 15.77 7.24 -8.64
C LYS A 245 14.66 8.20 -8.18
N HIS A 246 13.70 7.70 -7.41
CA HIS A 246 12.52 8.45 -6.96
C HIS A 246 12.64 8.95 -5.51
N ALA A 247 13.83 8.90 -4.90
CA ALA A 247 14.04 9.29 -3.50
C ALA A 247 13.59 10.74 -3.21
N ASP A 248 13.89 11.68 -4.13
CA ASP A 248 13.49 13.08 -3.98
C ASP A 248 11.98 13.27 -4.07
N GLU A 249 11.31 12.47 -4.89
CA GLU A 249 9.85 12.51 -5.00
C GLU A 249 9.19 12.00 -3.73
N MET A 250 9.76 10.97 -3.10
CA MET A 250 9.33 10.49 -1.78
C MET A 250 9.56 11.54 -0.68
N ARG A 251 10.69 12.27 -0.71
CA ARG A 251 10.94 13.40 0.21
C ARG A 251 9.90 14.51 0.03
N LYS A 252 9.59 14.87 -1.22
CA LYS A 252 8.52 15.83 -1.52
C LYS A 252 7.16 15.33 -1.04
N LEU A 253 6.86 14.05 -1.25
CA LEU A 253 5.62 13.44 -0.80
C LEU A 253 5.47 13.50 0.72
N LYS A 254 6.52 13.15 1.47
CA LYS A 254 6.56 13.28 2.94
C LYS A 254 6.18 14.70 3.40
N LEU A 255 6.70 15.74 2.73
CA LEU A 255 6.42 17.14 3.08
C LEU A 255 5.01 17.62 2.70
N LYS A 256 4.31 16.87 1.85
CA LYS A 256 2.93 17.17 1.45
C LYS A 256 1.88 16.47 2.32
N LEU A 257 2.30 15.64 3.27
CA LEU A 257 1.38 15.02 4.23
C LEU A 257 0.77 16.11 5.13
N PRO A 258 -0.48 15.93 5.61
CA PRO A 258 -1.06 16.83 6.59
C PRO A 258 -0.11 17.00 7.80
N GLU A 259 0.07 18.23 8.28
CA GLU A 259 1.04 18.55 9.35
C GLU A 259 0.85 17.67 10.59
N GLY A 260 -0.40 17.36 10.93
CA GLY A 260 -0.72 16.44 12.02
C GLY A 260 -0.20 15.02 11.85
N VAL A 261 -0.36 14.48 10.65
CA VAL A 261 0.10 13.15 10.26
C VAL A 261 1.62 13.12 10.20
N TYR A 262 2.24 14.16 9.65
CA TYR A 262 3.69 14.34 9.65
C TYR A 262 4.23 14.38 11.07
N GLY A 263 3.59 15.15 11.95
CA GLY A 263 3.95 15.32 13.35
C GLY A 263 3.94 14.00 14.11
N ILE A 264 2.85 13.24 13.98
CA ILE A 264 2.68 11.91 14.59
C ILE A 264 3.75 10.93 14.09
N THR A 265 4.12 11.01 12.82
CA THR A 265 4.95 9.98 12.19
C THR A 265 6.45 10.25 12.32
N TRP A 266 6.89 11.52 12.31
CA TRP A 266 8.33 11.88 12.30
C TRP A 266 8.79 12.77 13.45
N THR A 267 7.91 13.29 14.31
CA THR A 267 8.29 14.31 15.30
C THR A 267 7.91 13.94 16.74
N TYR A 268 8.22 14.86 17.66
CA TYR A 268 7.81 14.82 19.06
C TYR A 268 6.83 15.96 19.33
N VAL A 269 5.90 15.76 20.26
CA VAL A 269 4.92 16.78 20.64
C VAL A 269 5.02 17.15 22.10
N ASN A 270 4.69 18.40 22.43
CA ASN A 270 4.48 18.80 23.82
C ASN A 270 2.99 18.71 24.13
N VAL A 271 2.63 17.84 25.07
CA VAL A 271 1.28 17.73 25.58
C VAL A 271 1.19 18.59 26.84
N ALA A 272 0.53 19.74 26.75
CA ALA A 272 0.21 20.56 27.92
C ALA A 272 -1.18 20.16 28.43
N GLY A 273 -1.32 19.97 29.74
CA GLY A 273 -2.63 19.77 30.33
C GLY A 273 -2.66 20.28 31.76
N PRO A 274 -3.60 21.19 32.12
CA PRO A 274 -3.77 21.64 33.49
C PRO A 274 -4.60 20.67 34.37
N ARG A 275 -4.91 19.45 33.89
CA ARG A 275 -5.63 18.40 34.66
C ARG A 275 -5.12 16.97 34.45
N PHE A 276 -3.86 16.76 34.13
CA PHE A 276 -3.30 15.42 34.28
C PHE A 276 -3.23 15.08 35.78
N MET A 277 -3.77 13.94 36.18
CA MET A 277 -3.50 13.44 37.52
C MET A 277 -2.03 13.02 37.54
N ALA A 278 -1.17 13.83 38.17
CA ALA A 278 0.10 13.37 38.68
C ALA A 278 -0.20 12.71 40.04
N PRO A 279 -0.15 11.37 40.16
CA PRO A 279 -0.37 10.70 41.44
C PRO A 279 0.59 11.30 42.47
N LYS A 280 0.11 11.65 43.66
CA LYS A 280 0.97 12.21 44.70
C LYS A 280 1.75 11.08 45.37
N ALA A 281 3.08 11.11 45.17
CA ALA A 281 4.13 10.52 46.01
C ALA A 281 4.14 9.00 46.27
N LYS A 282 3.12 8.22 45.92
CA LYS A 282 3.16 6.74 46.00
C LYS A 282 2.49 6.13 44.77
N TYR A 283 2.94 4.94 44.39
CA TYR A 283 2.27 4.12 43.38
C TYR A 283 0.82 3.93 43.79
N GLU A 284 -0.11 4.49 43.02
CA GLU A 284 -1.53 4.24 43.22
C GLU A 284 -1.96 3.19 42.18
N ARG A 285 -2.62 2.13 42.67
CA ARG A 285 -3.37 1.26 41.77
C ARG A 285 -4.62 2.02 41.37
N VAL A 286 -4.74 2.33 40.08
CA VAL A 286 -5.98 2.86 39.52
C VAL A 286 -6.60 1.72 38.72
N GLY A 287 -7.61 1.07 39.30
CA GLY A 287 -8.10 -0.22 38.81
C GLY A 287 -7.03 -1.32 38.94
N GLU A 288 -6.78 -2.05 37.85
CA GLU A 288 -5.76 -3.12 37.80
C GLU A 288 -4.34 -2.60 37.46
N LEU A 289 -4.23 -1.34 37.02
CA LEU A 289 -2.99 -0.78 36.49
C LEU A 289 -2.18 -0.09 37.60
N LYS A 290 -0.86 -0.31 37.55
CA LYS A 290 0.10 0.34 38.43
C LYS A 290 0.49 1.69 37.84
N CYS A 291 -0.09 2.77 38.33
CA CYS A 291 0.25 4.12 37.91
C CYS A 291 1.50 4.60 38.67
N LYS A 292 2.45 5.19 37.95
CA LYS A 292 3.64 5.81 38.56
C LYS A 292 3.36 7.30 38.84
N PRO A 293 3.66 7.80 40.05
CA PRO A 293 3.76 9.22 40.26
C PRO A 293 4.96 9.73 39.44
N ALA A 294 4.72 10.55 38.43
CA ALA A 294 5.77 11.30 37.78
C ALA A 294 5.47 12.79 38.00
N GLY A 295 6.51 13.57 38.29
CA GLY A 295 6.33 14.97 38.68
C GLY A 295 5.56 15.72 37.60
N TRP A 296 4.74 16.71 38.00
CA TRP A 296 4.00 17.56 37.05
C TRP A 296 4.90 18.15 35.97
N ILE A 297 6.12 18.54 36.35
CA ILE A 297 7.13 19.10 35.46
C ILE A 297 7.60 18.05 34.43
N GLU A 298 7.69 16.79 34.81
CA GLU A 298 8.21 15.70 33.98
C GLU A 298 7.15 15.15 33.01
N THR A 299 5.88 15.21 33.40
CA THR A 299 4.77 14.60 32.63
C THR A 299 3.97 15.60 31.81
N CYS A 300 3.77 16.82 32.31
CA CYS A 300 2.68 17.70 31.84
C CYS A 300 3.12 19.16 31.61
N SER A 301 4.42 19.45 31.71
CA SER A 301 4.96 20.78 31.43
C SER A 301 5.03 21.05 29.94
N LYS A 302 5.05 22.34 29.56
CA LYS A 302 5.35 22.76 28.17
C LYS A 302 6.72 22.28 27.67
N THR A 303 7.59 21.83 28.57
CA THR A 303 8.92 21.29 28.26
C THR A 303 8.92 19.76 28.11
N ALA A 304 7.84 19.07 28.49
CA ALA A 304 7.74 17.62 28.39
C ALA A 304 7.45 17.19 26.94
N LYS A 305 8.43 16.52 26.34
CA LYS A 305 8.33 15.95 24.99
C LYS A 305 7.67 14.57 25.04
N HIS A 306 6.83 14.31 24.05
CA HIS A 306 6.14 13.05 23.86
C HIS A 306 6.48 12.51 22.47
N GLU A 307 6.85 11.24 22.44
CA GLU A 307 7.04 10.47 21.22
C GLU A 307 5.74 9.74 20.89
N PHE A 308 5.32 9.83 19.63
CA PHE A 308 4.28 8.98 19.11
C PHE A 308 4.90 7.71 18.51
N GLN A 309 4.54 6.59 19.12
CA GLN A 309 5.01 5.28 18.69
C GLN A 309 3.90 4.64 17.86
N THR A 310 3.95 4.88 16.54
CA THR A 310 3.05 4.24 15.57
C THR A 310 3.22 2.74 15.60
N ASP A 311 2.13 2.02 15.77
CA ASP A 311 2.05 0.57 15.73
C ASP A 311 0.93 0.13 14.77
N ASP A 312 0.70 -1.18 14.67
CA ASP A 312 -0.37 -1.75 13.84
C ASP A 312 -0.44 -1.16 12.42
N ARG A 313 0.69 -1.22 11.70
CA ARG A 313 0.82 -0.72 10.31
C ARG A 313 0.44 0.76 10.13
N GLY A 314 0.46 1.56 11.20
CA GLY A 314 0.15 2.98 11.19
C GLY A 314 -1.33 3.32 11.43
N VAL A 315 -2.16 2.32 11.76
CA VAL A 315 -3.58 2.53 12.12
C VAL A 315 -3.68 3.18 13.50
N THR A 316 -2.82 2.76 14.43
CA THR A 316 -2.80 3.28 15.80
C THR A 316 -1.41 3.75 16.21
N PHE A 317 -1.36 4.49 17.31
CA PHE A 317 -0.13 4.88 17.96
C PHE A 317 -0.28 4.91 19.48
N ALA A 318 0.81 4.70 20.19
CA ALA A 318 0.93 5.02 21.61
C ALA A 318 1.60 6.38 21.81
N VAL A 319 1.25 7.09 22.88
CA VAL A 319 1.88 8.35 23.26
C VAL A 319 2.81 8.10 24.44
N LYS A 320 4.12 8.23 24.24
CA LYS A 320 5.14 8.01 25.26
C LYS A 320 5.75 9.32 25.69
N ASN A 321 5.77 9.62 26.97
CA ASN A 321 6.58 10.72 27.48
C ASN A 321 8.07 10.36 27.43
N THR A 322 8.89 11.16 26.75
CA THR A 322 10.30 10.84 26.52
C THR A 322 11.16 10.99 27.77
N HIS A 323 10.73 11.80 28.74
CA HIS A 323 11.48 12.05 29.97
C HIS A 323 11.26 10.95 31.00
N THR A 324 10.01 10.49 31.15
CA THR A 324 9.63 9.48 32.15
C THR A 324 9.59 8.07 31.60
N GLY A 325 9.49 7.92 30.27
CA GLY A 325 9.30 6.64 29.60
C GLY A 325 7.87 6.09 29.73
N LEU A 326 6.96 6.80 30.38
CA LEU A 326 5.58 6.37 30.62
C LEU A 326 4.67 6.66 29.44
N PHE A 327 3.60 5.88 29.31
CA PHE A 327 2.61 5.99 28.24
C PHE A 327 1.31 6.63 28.70
N LEU A 328 0.70 7.45 27.85
CA LEU A 328 -0.60 8.05 28.08
C LEU A 328 -1.73 7.02 27.93
N THR A 329 -2.58 6.95 28.95
CA THR A 329 -3.74 6.04 29.04
C THR A 329 -4.96 6.80 29.56
N ASP A 330 -6.14 6.47 29.06
CA ASP A 330 -7.42 7.02 29.51
C ASP A 330 -8.16 6.05 30.42
N LEU A 331 -8.29 6.37 31.71
CA LEU A 331 -8.95 5.47 32.66
C LEU A 331 -10.39 5.92 32.92
N GLU A 332 -11.33 5.00 32.73
CA GLU A 332 -12.75 5.25 32.95
C GLU A 332 -13.00 5.73 34.39
N GLY A 333 -13.76 6.82 34.53
CA GLY A 333 -14.05 7.45 35.83
C GLY A 333 -12.88 8.22 36.47
N VAL A 334 -11.69 8.23 35.86
CA VAL A 334 -10.47 8.86 36.42
C VAL A 334 -9.89 9.91 35.48
N GLY A 335 -9.92 9.66 34.16
CA GLY A 335 -9.34 10.50 33.12
C GLY A 335 -7.92 10.08 32.72
N PHE A 336 -7.21 10.98 32.04
CA PHE A 336 -5.90 10.69 31.45
C PHE A 336 -4.78 10.54 32.51
N CYS A 337 -3.98 9.49 32.38
CA CYS A 337 -2.88 9.13 33.28
C CYS A 337 -1.68 8.54 32.54
N TYR A 338 -0.55 8.34 33.24
CA TYR A 338 0.66 7.75 32.70
C TYR A 338 0.98 6.37 33.32
N VAL A 339 1.27 5.36 32.49
CA VAL A 339 1.51 3.96 32.88
C VAL A 339 2.77 3.36 32.24
N GLU A 340 3.33 2.28 32.80
CA GLU A 340 4.59 1.68 32.32
C GLU A 340 4.44 0.60 31.24
N THR A 341 3.45 -0.28 31.36
CA THR A 341 3.51 -1.59 30.70
C THR A 341 2.41 -1.82 29.66
N THR A 342 1.33 -1.04 29.69
CA THR A 342 0.17 -1.27 28.81
C THR A 342 -0.34 0.08 28.29
N PRO A 343 0.29 0.64 27.23
CA PRO A 343 -0.20 1.87 26.62
C PRO A 343 -1.61 1.67 26.06
N ASP A 344 -2.47 2.67 26.21
CA ASP A 344 -3.62 2.75 25.32
C ASP A 344 -3.17 3.08 23.89
N ARG A 345 -3.98 2.63 22.95
CA ARG A 345 -3.83 2.92 21.53
C ARG A 345 -4.72 4.09 21.15
N TRP A 346 -4.21 4.92 20.25
CA TRP A 346 -4.89 6.12 19.78
C TRP A 346 -4.95 6.09 18.26
N THR A 347 -6.08 6.52 17.71
CA THR A 347 -6.27 6.73 16.27
C THR A 347 -6.33 8.21 15.97
N VAL A 348 -6.03 8.61 14.74
CA VAL A 348 -6.22 9.99 14.27
C VAL A 348 -7.11 10.00 13.04
N GLU A 349 -8.12 10.87 13.06
CA GLU A 349 -8.95 11.18 11.91
C GLU A 349 -8.57 12.56 11.36
N VAL A 350 -8.27 12.65 10.06
CA VAL A 350 -7.94 13.90 9.36
C VAL A 350 -9.19 14.46 8.68
N ILE A 351 -9.75 15.55 9.20
CA ILE A 351 -10.98 16.15 8.69
C ILE A 351 -10.62 17.38 7.86
N LYS A 352 -10.74 17.29 6.53
CA LYS A 352 -10.54 18.42 5.62
C LYS A 352 -11.86 19.14 5.35
N ARG A 353 -11.90 20.47 5.53
CA ARG A 353 -13.05 21.34 5.21
C ARG A 353 -12.54 22.56 4.42
N GLY A 354 -12.68 22.53 3.09
CA GLY A 354 -12.07 23.54 2.23
C GLY A 354 -10.54 23.46 2.27
N GLU A 355 -9.89 24.56 2.61
CA GLU A 355 -8.43 24.63 2.82
C GLU A 355 -8.01 24.22 4.23
N ASP A 356 -8.93 24.24 5.19
CA ASP A 356 -8.64 23.91 6.58
C ASP A 356 -8.55 22.40 6.80
N VAL A 357 -7.56 22.00 7.62
CA VAL A 357 -7.33 20.60 7.99
C VAL A 357 -7.37 20.49 9.52
N TRP A 358 -8.25 19.62 9.99
CA TRP A 358 -8.47 19.36 11.41
C TRP A 358 -8.11 17.92 11.77
N TYR A 359 -7.84 17.67 13.05
CA TYR A 359 -7.43 16.35 13.55
C TYR A 359 -8.24 15.97 14.78
N LYS A 360 -8.78 14.75 14.77
CA LYS A 360 -9.46 14.15 15.92
C LYS A 360 -8.68 12.92 16.37
N ILE A 361 -8.14 12.97 17.59
CA ILE A 361 -7.37 11.86 18.17
C ILE A 361 -8.26 11.13 19.18
N THR A 362 -8.54 9.85 18.94
CA THR A 362 -9.52 9.07 19.70
C THR A 362 -8.88 7.84 20.30
N ASN A 363 -9.25 7.51 21.54
CA ASN A 363 -8.95 6.21 22.14
C ASN A 363 -10.05 5.21 21.72
N PRO A 364 -9.74 4.17 20.92
CA PRO A 364 -10.74 3.23 20.43
C PRO A 364 -11.43 2.42 21.55
N ARG A 365 -10.76 2.23 22.69
CA ARG A 365 -11.30 1.46 23.82
C ARG A 365 -12.38 2.22 24.57
N THR A 366 -12.18 3.52 24.81
CA THR A 366 -13.12 4.35 25.60
C THR A 366 -14.02 5.21 24.72
N GLY A 367 -13.68 5.40 23.44
CA GLY A 367 -14.33 6.37 22.55
C GLY A 367 -14.01 7.83 22.88
N ASN A 368 -13.22 8.09 23.94
CA ASN A 368 -12.86 9.44 24.33
C ASN A 368 -11.84 10.01 23.35
N ALA A 369 -12.10 11.22 22.90
CA ALA A 369 -11.12 12.00 22.17
C ALA A 369 -10.26 12.80 23.14
N LEU A 370 -9.00 13.02 22.77
CA LEU A 370 -8.31 14.20 23.27
C LEU A 370 -9.13 15.38 22.74
N VAL A 371 -9.76 16.21 23.58
CA VAL A 371 -10.52 17.41 23.16
C VAL A 371 -10.13 18.60 24.06
N PRO A 372 -10.05 19.84 23.53
CA PRO A 372 -9.87 21.02 24.38
C PRO A 372 -11.16 21.27 25.18
N THR A 373 -11.04 21.84 26.38
CA THR A 373 -12.20 22.18 27.22
C THR A 373 -12.48 23.70 27.18
N GLY A 374 -13.58 24.06 26.50
CA GLY A 374 -14.03 25.43 26.19
C GLY A 374 -14.81 25.42 24.87
N GLU A 375 -15.82 26.29 24.71
CA GLU A 375 -16.90 26.29 23.68
C GLU A 375 -16.56 25.67 22.31
N VAL A 376 -16.53 24.34 22.29
CA VAL A 376 -16.74 23.52 21.11
C VAL A 376 -17.98 22.72 21.47
N HIS A 377 -19.13 23.23 21.05
CA HIS A 377 -20.37 22.48 21.17
C HIS A 377 -20.27 21.27 20.26
N ILE A 378 -20.06 20.08 20.85
CA ILE A 378 -20.28 18.81 20.16
C ILE A 378 -21.80 18.66 20.03
N GLY A 379 -22.35 19.22 18.96
CA GLY A 379 -23.76 19.12 18.62
C GLY A 379 -24.05 17.73 18.07
N VAL A 380 -24.67 16.87 18.88
CA VAL A 380 -25.39 15.71 18.36
C VAL A 380 -26.74 16.22 17.89
N VAL A 381 -27.04 16.00 16.60
CA VAL A 381 -28.31 16.25 15.89
C VAL A 381 -28.49 17.65 15.26
N GLY A 382 -28.56 17.67 13.93
CA GLY A 382 -29.33 18.65 13.14
C GLY A 382 -28.55 19.88 12.66
N ASP A 383 -28.30 19.90 11.34
CA ASP A 383 -28.06 21.05 10.46
C ASP A 383 -27.12 22.19 10.91
N ASP A 384 -26.07 22.38 10.10
CA ASP A 384 -25.32 23.63 9.93
C ASP A 384 -24.95 24.40 11.21
N GLN A 385 -23.93 23.94 11.96
CA GLN A 385 -23.06 24.86 12.73
C GLN A 385 -21.77 24.25 13.30
N CYS A 386 -20.69 25.03 13.10
CA CYS A 386 -19.33 25.03 13.66
C CYS A 386 -18.96 23.99 14.75
N ASP A 387 -18.28 22.93 14.32
CA ASP A 387 -17.42 22.12 15.17
C ASP A 387 -16.04 22.80 15.29
N GLY A 388 -15.69 23.32 16.46
CA GLY A 388 -14.34 23.76 16.76
C GLY A 388 -13.40 22.56 16.92
N PHE A 389 -12.43 22.41 16.04
CA PHE A 389 -11.33 21.47 16.25
C PHE A 389 -10.05 22.27 16.52
N ASN A 390 -9.05 21.64 17.13
CA ASN A 390 -7.63 22.00 17.21
C ASN A 390 -7.09 21.35 18.46
N LEU A 391 -6.33 20.27 18.27
CA LEU A 391 -5.88 19.43 19.36
C LEU A 391 -4.36 19.41 19.55
N VAL A 392 -3.63 19.85 18.53
CA VAL A 392 -2.19 19.97 18.58
C VAL A 392 -1.83 21.03 17.54
N ASP A 393 -1.14 22.10 17.95
CA ASP A 393 -0.61 23.09 17.00
C ASP A 393 0.63 22.47 16.33
N PHE A 394 0.49 22.06 15.07
CA PHE A 394 1.52 21.34 14.31
C PHE A 394 2.53 22.26 13.62
N ASN A 395 3.01 23.30 14.29
CA ASN A 395 3.98 24.24 13.73
C ASN A 395 5.45 23.77 13.83
N GLU A 396 6.25 24.12 12.81
CA GLU A 396 7.61 23.61 12.51
C GLU A 396 8.67 23.78 13.62
N ARG A 397 8.40 24.59 14.66
CA ARG A 397 9.39 24.95 15.70
C ARG A 397 9.15 24.30 17.05
N SER A 398 7.95 23.79 17.30
CA SER A 398 7.58 23.11 18.54
C SER A 398 6.09 22.85 18.51
N LEU A 399 5.69 21.58 18.50
CA LEU A 399 4.30 21.21 18.68
C LEU A 399 3.85 21.54 20.10
N VAL A 400 2.90 22.45 20.25
CA VAL A 400 2.32 22.81 21.54
C VAL A 400 0.85 22.41 21.53
N VAL A 401 0.45 21.47 22.37
CA VAL A 401 -0.96 21.38 22.79
C VAL A 401 -1.23 22.63 23.62
N VAL A 402 -1.83 23.66 23.03
CA VAL A 402 -2.20 24.88 23.76
C VAL A 402 -3.66 24.75 24.19
N GLN A 403 -3.94 24.66 25.50
CA GLN A 403 -5.05 25.43 26.08
C GLN A 403 -5.07 25.49 27.62
N LYS A 404 -5.64 26.60 28.11
CA LYS A 404 -5.79 27.08 29.50
C LYS A 404 -7.22 26.75 29.95
N PHE A 405 -7.43 26.23 31.17
CA PHE A 405 -8.77 25.87 31.67
C PHE A 405 -9.16 26.59 32.96
N GLU A 406 -10.43 27.00 33.04
CA GLU A 406 -11.20 27.19 34.29
C GLU A 406 -12.19 26.03 34.47
N LEU A 407 -12.47 25.67 35.72
CA LEU A 407 -13.33 24.53 36.12
C LEU A 407 -14.78 25.00 36.31
N HIS A 408 -15.72 24.55 35.47
CA HIS A 408 -17.11 24.40 35.89
C HIS A 408 -17.38 22.94 36.28
N ARG A 409 -17.39 22.68 37.60
CA ARG A 409 -17.94 21.45 38.18
C ARG A 409 -19.47 21.54 38.16
N LYS A 410 -20.18 20.56 37.59
CA LYS A 410 -21.50 20.19 38.13
C LYS A 410 -21.24 19.50 39.47
N LYS A 411 -21.42 20.23 40.56
CA LYS A 411 -21.47 19.64 41.91
C LYS A 411 -22.60 18.59 41.91
N GLN A 412 -22.28 17.32 42.14
CA GLN A 412 -23.16 16.52 42.98
C GLN A 412 -22.68 16.72 44.41
N ALA A 413 -23.59 17.21 45.25
CA ALA A 413 -23.35 17.35 46.67
C ALA A 413 -23.08 15.95 47.25
N CYS A 414 -21.90 15.74 47.82
CA CYS A 414 -21.79 14.80 48.92
C CYS A 414 -22.66 15.35 50.05
N VAL A 415 -23.81 14.74 50.27
CA VAL A 415 -24.52 14.87 51.54
C VAL A 415 -23.76 14.01 52.52
N VAL A 416 -23.19 14.66 53.54
CA VAL A 416 -22.76 13.97 54.76
C VAL A 416 -24.04 13.71 55.56
N GLN A 417 -24.42 12.45 55.69
CA GLN A 417 -25.09 11.90 56.87
C GLN A 417 -24.51 10.53 57.16
#